data_AF-A0A396A9E7-F1
#
_entry.id   AF-A0A396A9E7-F1
#
_cell.length_a   1.000
_cell.length_b   1.000
_cell.length_c   1.000
_cell.angle_alpha   90.00
_cell.angle_beta   90.00
_cell.angle_gamma   90.00
#
_symmetry.space_group_name_H-M   'P 1'
#
loop_
_entity.id
_entity.type
_entity.pdbx_description
1 polymer ?
#
loop_
_entity_poly.entity_id
_entity_poly.type
_entity_poly.pdbx_seq_one_letter_code
_entity_poly.pdbx_strand_id
1 'polypeptide(L)'
;MSAPVAVAACLCALSVFVATGLDRANARKIAGACKREAVLVAAAGRSVVDALTARVKGAVGAGGPARVSLGEVSEMIDVVRLGLSAGLSFDAALEIFCANRRSVLALRLERACMVWQVGVGTREDELLAAARDLDVRALETFAITVGQALALGAPLAETLAAQSREIRAAHRAAVEREIERAPVKLLIPTGTLILPALLLSILGPLLGAGGMM
;
A
#
# COMPACT_ATOMS: atom_id res chain seq x y z
N MET A 1 4.10 13.68 21.80
CA MET A 1 4.36 14.55 22.97
C MET A 1 3.05 15.24 23.35
N SER A 2 2.41 15.03 24.49
CA SER A 2 2.60 14.05 25.56
C SER A 2 1.35 14.09 26.46
N ALA A 3 0.35 13.25 26.16
CA ALA A 3 -0.71 12.90 27.10
C ALA A 3 -0.20 12.54 28.52
N PRO A 4 0.98 11.90 28.72
CA PRO A 4 1.51 11.69 30.07
C PRO A 4 1.91 12.98 30.81
N VAL A 5 2.25 14.07 30.10
CA VAL A 5 2.66 15.33 30.74
C VAL A 5 1.44 16.08 31.31
N ALA A 6 0.29 15.99 30.63
CA ALA A 6 -0.95 16.58 31.14
C ALA A 6 -1.48 15.82 32.38
N VAL A 7 -1.34 14.49 32.41
CA VAL A 7 -1.75 13.67 33.56
C VAL A 7 -0.84 13.89 34.77
N ALA A 8 0.48 13.99 34.53
CA ALA A 8 1.44 14.32 35.58
C ALA A 8 1.19 15.73 36.17
N ALA A 9 0.90 16.73 35.34
CA ALA A 9 0.59 18.08 35.81
C ALA A 9 -0.67 18.14 36.68
N CYS A 10 -1.71 17.36 36.35
CA CYS A 10 -2.98 17.33 37.09
C CYS A 10 -2.85 16.61 38.45
N LEU A 11 -2.07 15.51 38.50
CA LEU A 11 -1.76 14.81 39.75
C LEU A 11 -0.88 15.65 40.69
N CYS A 12 0.05 16.45 40.14
CA CYS A 12 0.87 17.38 40.91
C CYS A 12 0.05 18.55 41.48
N ALA A 13 -0.97 19.04 40.77
CA ALA A 13 -1.86 20.09 41.30
C ALA A 13 -2.72 19.57 42.47
N LEU A 14 -3.20 18.31 42.37
CA LEU A 14 -3.97 17.66 43.44
C LEU A 14 -3.11 17.35 44.68
N SER A 15 -1.84 16.95 44.51
CA SER A 15 -0.96 16.66 45.65
C SER A 15 -0.54 17.91 46.42
N VAL A 16 -0.32 19.04 45.73
CA VAL A 16 -0.02 20.34 46.36
C VAL A 16 -1.22 20.88 47.16
N PHE A 17 -2.44 20.61 46.69
CA PHE A 17 -3.67 21.02 47.36
C PHE A 17 -3.99 20.18 48.61
N VAL A 18 -3.56 18.91 48.63
CA VAL A 18 -3.71 18.03 49.80
C VAL A 18 -2.59 18.27 50.83
N ALA A 19 -1.40 18.66 50.39
CA ALA A 19 -0.24 18.89 51.25
C ALA A 19 -0.30 20.21 52.04
N THR A 20 -1.02 21.23 51.55
CA THR A 20 -1.15 22.52 52.24
C THR A 20 -2.32 22.53 53.24
N GLY A 21 -2.17 21.70 54.28
CA GLY A 21 -2.66 21.91 55.67
C GLY A 21 -4.05 22.53 55.88
N LEU A 22 -5.07 21.68 56.00
CA LEU A 22 -6.42 22.06 56.42
C LEU A 22 -6.47 22.28 57.94
N ASP A 23 -6.27 23.52 58.39
CA ASP A 23 -6.45 23.91 59.79
C ASP A 23 -7.95 23.85 60.19
N ARG A 24 -8.24 23.15 61.29
CA ARG A 24 -9.62 22.73 61.67
C ARG A 24 -10.54 23.89 62.03
N ALA A 25 -9.99 25.07 62.34
CA ALA A 25 -10.76 26.26 62.69
C ALA A 25 -11.46 26.92 61.48
N ASN A 26 -10.93 26.75 60.27
CA ASN A 26 -11.50 27.31 59.03
C ASN A 26 -12.38 26.33 58.23
N ALA A 27 -12.47 25.07 58.68
CA ALA A 27 -13.15 23.99 57.96
C ALA A 27 -14.64 24.28 57.67
N ARG A 28 -15.37 24.96 58.58
CA ARG A 28 -16.80 25.25 58.37
C ARG A 28 -17.07 26.37 57.36
N LYS A 29 -16.19 27.39 57.28
CA LYS A 29 -16.32 28.48 56.29
C LYS A 29 -15.90 28.02 54.89
N ILE A 30 -14.86 27.20 54.80
CA ILE A 30 -14.36 26.66 53.53
C ILE A 30 -15.31 25.57 52.98
N ALA A 31 -15.97 24.79 53.84
CA ALA A 31 -16.95 23.78 53.42
C ALA A 31 -18.14 24.36 52.63
N GLY A 32 -18.54 25.60 52.91
CA GLY A 32 -19.63 26.28 52.18
C GLY A 32 -19.23 26.75 50.78
N ALA A 33 -18.01 27.28 50.63
CA ALA A 33 -17.47 27.73 49.34
C ALA A 33 -17.05 26.54 48.46
N CYS A 34 -16.43 25.53 49.07
CA CYS A 34 -15.98 24.32 48.39
C CYS A 34 -17.14 23.50 47.84
N LYS A 35 -18.33 23.54 48.46
CA LYS A 35 -19.52 22.83 47.93
C LYS A 35 -19.96 23.36 46.56
N ARG A 36 -19.78 24.64 46.25
CA ARG A 36 -20.18 25.22 44.95
C ARG A 36 -19.13 24.96 43.86
N GLU A 37 -17.85 25.11 44.21
CA GLU A 37 -16.72 24.81 43.33
C GLU A 37 -16.60 23.30 43.04
N ALA A 38 -16.83 22.44 44.03
CA ALA A 38 -16.76 20.98 43.88
C ALA A 38 -17.84 20.43 42.94
N VAL A 39 -19.02 21.06 42.87
CA VAL A 39 -20.09 20.65 41.94
C VAL A 39 -19.69 21.00 40.49
N LEU A 40 -19.02 22.14 40.27
CA LEU A 40 -18.50 22.54 38.96
C LEU A 40 -17.34 21.64 38.52
N VAL A 41 -16.41 21.32 39.42
CA VAL A 41 -15.30 20.40 39.15
C VAL A 41 -15.79 18.96 38.93
N ALA A 42 -16.82 18.51 39.67
CA ALA A 42 -17.41 17.20 39.48
C ALA A 42 -18.23 17.09 38.17
N ALA A 43 -18.80 18.19 37.68
CA ALA A 43 -19.49 18.24 36.38
C ALA A 43 -18.49 18.25 35.22
N ALA A 44 -17.41 19.06 35.31
CA ALA A 44 -16.35 19.07 34.32
C ALA A 44 -15.54 17.75 34.31
N GLY A 45 -15.31 17.18 35.49
CA GLY A 45 -14.61 15.89 35.65
C GLY A 45 -15.37 14.73 35.02
N ARG A 46 -16.71 14.74 35.06
CA ARG A 46 -17.52 13.72 34.36
C ARG A 46 -17.31 13.74 32.86
N SER A 47 -17.23 14.91 32.22
CA SER A 47 -16.99 15.00 30.77
C SER A 47 -15.61 14.47 30.38
N VAL A 48 -14.58 14.74 31.18
CA VAL A 48 -13.21 14.24 30.94
C VAL A 48 -13.13 12.74 31.19
N VAL A 49 -13.79 12.23 32.24
CA VAL A 49 -13.86 10.80 32.55
C VAL A 49 -14.68 10.07 31.48
N ASP A 50 -15.76 10.64 30.97
CA ASP A 50 -16.60 10.05 29.91
C ASP A 50 -15.86 10.05 28.56
N ALA A 51 -15.14 11.13 28.22
CA ALA A 51 -14.29 11.19 27.03
C ALA A 51 -13.09 10.24 27.13
N LEU A 52 -12.50 10.11 28.32
CA LEU A 52 -11.40 9.18 28.59
C LEU A 52 -11.88 7.73 28.55
N THR A 53 -13.02 7.41 29.17
CA THR A 53 -13.60 6.06 29.12
C THR A 53 -14.11 5.71 27.73
N ALA A 54 -14.61 6.65 26.93
CA ALA A 54 -14.93 6.42 25.52
C ALA A 54 -13.67 6.12 24.69
N ARG A 55 -12.56 6.83 24.92
CA ARG A 55 -11.28 6.55 24.24
C ARG A 55 -10.62 5.26 24.70
N VAL A 56 -10.68 4.94 26.00
CA VAL A 56 -10.14 3.70 26.56
C VAL A 56 -11.01 2.51 26.14
N LYS A 57 -12.33 2.63 26.12
CA LYS A 57 -13.23 1.57 25.63
C LYS A 57 -13.10 1.36 24.12
N GLY A 58 -12.74 2.38 23.34
CA GLY A 58 -12.33 2.25 21.94
C GLY A 58 -10.96 1.59 21.73
N ALA A 59 -10.07 1.63 22.73
CA ALA A 59 -8.76 0.96 22.70
C ALA A 59 -8.79 -0.45 23.32
N VAL A 60 -9.75 -0.74 24.20
CA VAL A 60 -9.87 -2.01 24.96
C VAL A 60 -11.05 -2.88 24.46
N GLY A 61 -11.88 -2.35 23.56
CA GLY A 61 -13.14 -2.97 23.10
C GLY A 61 -13.03 -4.03 21.99
N ALA A 62 -11.94 -4.78 21.89
CA ALA A 62 -11.83 -5.89 20.92
C ALA A 62 -11.29 -7.19 21.54
N GLY A 63 -11.53 -7.40 22.83
CA GLY A 63 -11.19 -8.63 23.57
C GLY A 63 -12.35 -9.58 23.78
N GLY A 64 -13.31 -9.67 22.85
CA GLY A 64 -14.21 -10.84 22.81
C GLY A 64 -13.41 -12.08 22.36
N PRO A 65 -13.95 -13.31 22.49
CA PRO A 65 -13.38 -14.49 21.82
C PRO A 65 -13.45 -14.25 20.30
N ALA A 66 -12.47 -13.52 19.78
CA ALA A 66 -12.46 -12.94 18.46
C ALA A 66 -12.20 -14.08 17.48
N ARG A 67 -13.29 -14.74 17.09
CA ARG A 67 -13.30 -15.56 15.89
C ARG A 67 -12.86 -14.64 14.75
N VAL A 68 -11.66 -14.88 14.25
CA VAL A 68 -11.19 -14.26 13.03
C VAL A 68 -12.22 -14.57 11.96
N SER A 69 -12.85 -13.52 11.44
CA SER A 69 -13.87 -13.70 10.43
C SER A 69 -13.20 -14.02 9.09
N LEU A 70 -13.85 -14.85 8.27
CA LEU A 70 -13.34 -15.14 6.92
C LEU A 70 -13.18 -13.84 6.09
N GLY A 71 -14.01 -12.83 6.37
CA GLY A 71 -13.94 -11.51 5.76
C GLY A 71 -12.64 -10.77 6.05
N GLU A 72 -12.13 -10.84 7.28
CA GLU A 72 -10.85 -10.19 7.63
C GLU A 72 -9.66 -10.83 6.91
N VAL A 73 -9.66 -12.16 6.74
CA VAL A 73 -8.62 -12.85 5.98
C VAL A 73 -8.69 -12.48 4.49
N SER A 74 -9.90 -12.39 3.93
CA SER A 74 -10.09 -11.93 2.55
C SER A 74 -9.56 -10.51 2.35
N GLU A 75 -9.89 -9.61 3.28
CA GLU A 75 -9.42 -8.23 3.23
C GLU A 75 -7.89 -8.13 3.33
N MET A 76 -7.27 -8.92 4.21
CA MET A 76 -5.81 -9.01 4.30
C MET A 76 -5.19 -9.42 2.95
N ILE A 77 -5.73 -10.46 2.32
CA ILE A 77 -5.23 -10.95 1.03
C ILE A 77 -5.36 -9.85 -0.04
N ASP A 78 -6.47 -9.11 -0.05
CA ASP A 78 -6.68 -8.01 -1.00
C ASP A 78 -5.67 -6.87 -0.81
N VAL A 79 -5.39 -6.48 0.43
CA VAL A 79 -4.37 -5.47 0.75
C VAL A 79 -2.99 -5.92 0.32
N VAL A 80 -2.61 -7.17 0.64
CA VAL A 80 -1.31 -7.74 0.25
C VAL A 80 -1.19 -7.79 -1.27
N ARG A 81 -2.22 -8.28 -1.97
CA ARG A 81 -2.27 -8.33 -3.44
C ARG A 81 -2.13 -6.94 -4.07
N LEU A 82 -2.81 -5.94 -3.52
CA LEU A 82 -2.73 -4.56 -3.98
C LEU A 82 -1.32 -4.00 -3.80
N GLY A 83 -0.69 -4.24 -2.65
CA GLY A 83 0.69 -3.83 -2.38
C GLY A 83 1.69 -4.47 -3.35
N LEU A 84 1.59 -5.79 -3.57
CA LEU A 84 2.41 -6.50 -4.55
C LEU A 84 2.21 -5.96 -5.97
N SER A 85 0.97 -5.66 -6.36
CA SER A 85 0.66 -5.08 -7.68
C SER A 85 1.24 -3.67 -7.85
N ALA A 86 1.45 -2.96 -6.75
CA ALA A 86 2.12 -1.66 -6.71
C ALA A 86 3.66 -1.76 -6.66
N GLY A 87 4.22 -2.98 -6.68
CA GLY A 87 5.67 -3.23 -6.63
C GLY A 87 6.26 -3.25 -5.22
N LEU A 88 5.42 -3.35 -4.17
CA LEU A 88 5.91 -3.58 -2.81
C LEU A 88 6.35 -5.03 -2.65
N SER A 89 7.29 -5.26 -1.72
CA SER A 89 7.58 -6.62 -1.26
C SER A 89 6.39 -7.18 -0.47
N PHE A 90 6.32 -8.52 -0.37
CA PHE A 90 5.29 -9.18 0.43
C PHE A 90 5.27 -8.66 1.88
N ASP A 91 6.44 -8.53 2.50
CA ASP A 91 6.56 -8.06 3.89
C ASP A 91 6.03 -6.63 4.05
N ALA A 92 6.37 -5.72 3.13
CA ALA A 92 5.88 -4.34 3.16
C ALA A 92 4.37 -4.26 2.93
N ALA A 93 3.84 -5.08 2.01
CA ALA A 93 2.40 -5.13 1.74
C ALA A 93 1.61 -5.68 2.93
N LEU A 94 2.15 -6.69 3.63
CA LEU A 94 1.55 -7.26 4.84
C LEU A 94 1.61 -6.28 6.03
N GLU A 95 2.71 -5.53 6.16
CA GLU A 95 2.86 -4.49 7.19
C GLU A 95 1.80 -3.38 7.04
N ILE A 96 1.43 -3.01 5.81
CA ILE A 96 0.35 -2.04 5.55
C ILE A 96 -0.99 -2.55 6.12
N PHE A 97 -1.30 -3.84 5.99
CA PHE A 97 -2.51 -4.41 6.60
C PHE A 97 -2.44 -4.32 8.14
N CYS A 98 -1.33 -4.77 8.73
CA CYS A 98 -1.14 -4.77 10.18
C CYS A 98 -1.18 -3.34 10.78
N ALA A 99 -0.63 -2.34 10.08
CA ALA A 99 -0.63 -0.95 10.54
C ALA A 99 -2.03 -0.31 10.52
N ASN A 100 -2.89 -0.71 9.59
CA ASN A 100 -4.21 -0.10 9.38
C ASN A 100 -5.35 -0.82 10.11
N ARG A 101 -5.15 -2.06 10.57
CA ARG A 101 -6.18 -2.87 11.23
C ARG A 101 -5.75 -3.29 12.64
N ARG A 102 -6.66 -3.14 13.60
CA ARG A 102 -6.49 -3.61 14.99
C ARG A 102 -7.38 -4.82 15.26
N SER A 103 -7.08 -5.93 14.60
CA SER A 103 -7.76 -7.22 14.81
C SER A 103 -6.82 -8.24 15.44
N VAL A 104 -7.37 -9.33 15.96
CA VAL A 104 -6.57 -10.44 16.51
C VAL A 104 -5.68 -11.07 15.42
N LEU A 105 -6.19 -11.13 14.19
CA LEU A 105 -5.40 -11.54 13.02
C LEU A 105 -4.21 -10.59 12.78
N ALA A 106 -4.46 -9.28 12.72
CA ALA A 106 -3.41 -8.29 12.49
C ALA A 106 -2.32 -8.34 13.58
N LEU A 107 -2.69 -8.44 14.86
CA LEU A 107 -1.75 -8.54 15.98
C LEU A 107 -0.94 -9.85 15.96
N ARG A 108 -1.53 -10.94 15.48
CA ARG A 108 -0.83 -12.23 15.37
C ARG A 108 0.13 -12.24 14.19
N LEU A 109 -0.24 -11.61 13.08
CA LEU A 109 0.60 -11.44 11.90
C LEU A 109 1.73 -10.45 12.14
N GLU A 110 1.50 -9.36 12.86
CA GLU A 110 2.56 -8.43 13.28
C GLU A 110 3.63 -9.16 14.10
N ARG A 111 3.22 -10.03 15.03
CA ARG A 111 4.17 -10.90 15.76
C ARG A 111 4.90 -11.86 14.83
N ALA A 112 4.19 -12.50 13.90
CA ALA A 112 4.79 -13.39 12.91
C ALA A 112 5.86 -12.65 12.07
N CYS A 113 5.52 -11.45 11.59
CA CYS A 113 6.43 -10.53 10.90
C CYS A 113 7.72 -10.30 11.69
N MET A 114 7.60 -9.97 12.97
CA MET A 114 8.77 -9.74 13.82
C MET A 114 9.65 -10.98 13.95
N VAL A 115 9.07 -12.17 14.09
CA VAL A 115 9.81 -13.43 14.28
C VAL A 115 10.65 -13.76 13.04
N TRP A 116 10.08 -13.69 11.83
CA TRP A 116 10.86 -13.96 10.62
C TRP A 116 11.80 -12.83 10.22
N GLN A 117 11.51 -11.57 10.60
CA GLN A 117 12.44 -10.45 10.38
C GLN A 117 13.72 -10.58 11.20
N VAL A 118 13.62 -11.13 12.42
CA VAL A 118 14.78 -11.42 13.28
C VAL A 118 15.48 -12.73 12.87
N GLY A 119 14.93 -13.46 11.88
CA GLY A 119 15.52 -14.70 11.34
C GLY A 119 15.28 -15.93 12.21
N VAL A 120 14.33 -15.88 13.14
CA VAL A 120 14.03 -17.00 14.06
C VAL A 120 13.19 -18.09 13.38
N GLY A 121 12.38 -17.72 12.39
CA GLY A 121 11.51 -18.63 11.65
C GLY A 121 11.34 -18.22 10.18
N THR A 122 10.78 -19.11 9.36
CA THR A 122 10.45 -18.78 7.97
C THR A 122 9.06 -18.13 7.89
N ARG A 123 8.81 -17.40 6.79
CA ARG A 123 7.50 -16.76 6.55
C ARG A 123 6.37 -17.77 6.50
N GLU A 124 6.61 -18.93 5.88
CA GLU A 124 5.62 -20.01 5.80
C GLU A 124 5.32 -20.60 7.18
N ASP A 125 6.35 -20.96 7.95
CA ASP A 125 6.18 -21.60 9.26
C ASP A 125 5.39 -20.74 10.24
N GLU A 126 5.68 -19.44 10.26
CA GLU A 126 5.04 -18.47 11.15
C GLU A 126 3.62 -18.11 10.72
N LEU A 127 3.34 -18.04 9.41
CA LEU A 127 1.98 -17.88 8.90
C LEU A 127 1.13 -19.13 9.17
N LEU A 128 1.73 -20.33 9.05
CA LEU A 128 1.09 -21.59 9.43
C LEU A 128 0.83 -21.67 10.94
N ALA A 129 1.78 -21.21 11.76
CA ALA A 129 1.58 -21.11 13.20
C ALA A 129 0.42 -20.14 13.53
N ALA A 130 0.36 -18.99 12.86
CA ALA A 130 -0.76 -18.05 13.00
C ALA A 130 -2.10 -18.68 12.57
N ALA A 131 -2.13 -19.46 11.49
CA ALA A 131 -3.33 -20.17 11.03
C ALA A 131 -3.82 -21.21 12.03
N ARG A 132 -2.90 -21.97 12.65
CA ARG A 132 -3.21 -22.94 13.71
C ARG A 132 -3.72 -22.27 14.98
N ASP A 133 -3.08 -21.18 15.41
CA ASP A 133 -3.47 -20.44 16.62
C ASP A 133 -4.87 -19.81 16.49
N LEU A 134 -5.24 -19.39 15.28
CA LEU A 134 -6.50 -18.72 14.99
C LEU A 134 -7.60 -19.68 14.47
N ASP A 135 -7.25 -20.95 14.23
CA ASP A 135 -8.12 -21.99 13.64
C ASP A 135 -8.77 -21.56 12.31
N VAL A 136 -7.98 -20.98 11.39
CA VAL A 136 -8.47 -20.48 10.10
C VAL A 136 -7.79 -21.18 8.92
N ARG A 137 -8.51 -22.14 8.31
CA ARG A 137 -8.05 -22.89 7.13
C ARG A 137 -7.67 -22.03 5.91
N ALA A 138 -8.35 -20.90 5.72
CA ALA A 138 -8.04 -19.98 4.62
C ALA A 138 -6.64 -19.37 4.77
N LEU A 139 -6.23 -19.06 6.01
CA LEU A 139 -4.90 -18.52 6.30
C LEU A 139 -3.82 -19.59 6.11
N GLU A 140 -4.11 -20.85 6.44
CA GLU A 140 -3.22 -21.98 6.20
C GLU A 140 -2.92 -22.17 4.71
N THR A 141 -3.96 -22.16 3.87
CA THR A 141 -3.81 -22.28 2.41
C THR A 141 -3.01 -21.11 1.84
N PHE A 142 -3.27 -19.89 2.33
CA PHE A 142 -2.51 -18.70 1.97
C PHE A 142 -1.03 -18.83 2.35
N ALA A 143 -0.73 -19.29 3.57
CA ALA A 143 0.63 -19.48 4.07
C ALA A 143 1.46 -20.40 3.16
N ILE A 144 0.91 -21.56 2.80
CA ILE A 144 1.55 -22.53 1.90
C ILE A 144 1.80 -21.90 0.53
N THR A 145 0.80 -21.20 -0.03
CA THR A 145 0.91 -20.58 -1.36
C THR A 145 1.98 -19.50 -1.37
N VAL A 146 2.04 -18.67 -0.33
CA VAL A 146 3.07 -17.63 -0.17
C VAL A 146 4.44 -18.24 0.03
N GLY A 147 4.56 -19.27 0.88
CA GLY A 147 5.82 -20.00 1.10
C GLY A 147 6.39 -20.56 -0.20
N GLN A 148 5.55 -21.23 -0.99
CA GLN A 148 5.92 -21.76 -2.30
C GLN A 148 6.31 -20.64 -3.28
N ALA A 149 5.51 -19.57 -3.37
CA ALA A 149 5.78 -18.45 -4.28
C ALA A 149 7.09 -17.72 -3.94
N LEU A 150 7.40 -17.58 -2.64
CA LEU A 150 8.63 -16.95 -2.18
C LEU A 150 9.85 -17.88 -2.32
N ALA A 151 9.70 -19.18 -2.08
CA ALA A 151 10.76 -20.17 -2.27
C ALA A 151 11.14 -20.35 -3.75
N LEU A 152 10.14 -20.28 -4.65
CA LEU A 152 10.35 -20.27 -6.10
C LEU A 152 10.85 -18.91 -6.61
N GLY A 153 10.90 -17.90 -5.74
CA GLY A 153 11.25 -16.53 -6.06
C GLY A 153 10.12 -15.82 -6.80
N ALA A 154 9.58 -14.77 -6.20
CA ALA A 154 9.25 -13.61 -7.02
C ALA A 154 10.60 -13.23 -7.70
N PRO A 155 10.82 -13.47 -9.02
CA PRO A 155 9.81 -13.33 -10.07
C PRO A 155 10.07 -14.10 -11.39
N LEU A 156 9.29 -15.15 -11.68
CA LEU A 156 9.08 -15.54 -13.10
C LEU A 156 8.35 -14.42 -13.88
N ALA A 157 7.58 -13.58 -13.18
CA ALA A 157 6.81 -12.49 -13.76
C ALA A 157 7.66 -11.27 -14.18
N GLU A 158 8.64 -10.83 -13.39
CA GLU A 158 9.55 -9.72 -13.74
C GLU A 158 10.58 -10.15 -14.79
N THR A 159 11.01 -11.41 -14.80
CA THR A 159 11.84 -11.97 -15.88
C THR A 159 11.07 -12.03 -17.19
N LEU A 160 9.81 -12.51 -17.20
CA LEU A 160 8.94 -12.46 -18.38
C LEU A 160 8.55 -11.03 -18.79
N ALA A 161 8.43 -10.09 -17.85
CA ALA A 161 8.18 -8.68 -18.16
C ALA A 161 9.41 -7.99 -18.78
N ALA A 162 10.61 -8.30 -18.30
CA ALA A 162 11.86 -7.86 -18.92
C ALA A 162 12.00 -8.44 -20.34
N GLN A 163 11.74 -9.74 -20.51
CA GLN A 163 11.76 -10.43 -21.80
C GLN A 163 10.70 -9.88 -22.77
N SER A 164 9.50 -9.56 -22.28
CA SER A 164 8.44 -8.97 -23.09
C SER A 164 8.77 -7.55 -23.59
N ARG A 165 9.46 -6.74 -22.76
CA ARG A 165 9.94 -5.41 -23.19
C ARG A 165 10.98 -5.54 -24.31
N GLU A 166 11.87 -6.52 -24.19
CA GLU A 166 12.91 -6.81 -25.19
C GLU A 166 12.29 -7.30 -26.52
N ILE A 167 11.30 -8.18 -26.48
CA ILE A 167 10.57 -8.64 -27.67
C ILE A 167 9.82 -7.49 -28.38
N ARG A 168 9.17 -6.58 -27.63
CA ARG A 168 8.50 -5.40 -28.22
C ARG A 168 9.50 -4.43 -28.85
N ALA A 169 10.70 -4.29 -28.28
CA ALA A 169 11.77 -3.50 -28.88
C ALA A 169 12.29 -4.15 -30.16
N ALA A 170 12.51 -5.46 -30.16
CA ALA A 170 12.91 -6.22 -31.34
C ALA A 170 11.85 -6.17 -32.47
N HIS A 171 10.56 -6.23 -32.14
CA HIS A 171 9.48 -6.10 -33.11
C HIS A 171 9.43 -4.70 -33.74
N ARG A 172 9.60 -3.63 -32.95
CA ARG A 172 9.71 -2.26 -33.47
C ARG A 172 10.89 -2.12 -34.45
N ALA A 173 12.06 -2.66 -34.10
CA ALA A 173 13.22 -2.69 -34.98
C ALA A 173 13.01 -3.55 -36.25
N ALA A 174 12.15 -4.57 -36.20
CA ALA A 174 11.79 -5.36 -37.38
C ALA A 174 10.83 -4.61 -38.31
N VAL A 175 9.84 -3.91 -37.75
CA VAL A 175 8.91 -3.04 -38.50
C VAL A 175 9.67 -1.88 -39.16
N GLU A 176 10.65 -1.30 -38.47
CA GLU A 176 11.46 -0.21 -39.00
C GLU A 176 12.33 -0.66 -40.19
N ARG A 177 12.86 -1.89 -40.16
CA ARG A 177 13.52 -2.51 -41.33
C ARG A 177 12.56 -2.78 -42.50
N GLU A 178 11.27 -2.90 -42.25
CA GLU A 178 10.26 -3.02 -43.32
C GLU A 178 9.96 -1.65 -43.97
N ILE A 179 10.12 -0.56 -43.21
CA ILE A 179 10.06 0.82 -43.72
C ILE A 179 11.29 1.16 -44.57
N GLU A 180 12.45 0.55 -44.32
CA GLU A 180 13.63 0.65 -45.21
C GLU A 180 13.42 0.04 -46.61
N ARG A 181 12.29 -0.65 -46.87
CA ARG A 181 11.89 -1.07 -48.24
C ARG A 181 11.10 0.00 -49.01
N ALA A 182 10.77 1.14 -48.42
CA ALA A 182 10.09 2.25 -49.09
C ALA A 182 10.85 2.84 -50.32
N PRO A 183 12.20 2.93 -50.34
CA PRO A 183 12.92 3.58 -51.45
C PRO A 183 12.76 2.85 -52.78
N VAL A 184 12.62 1.52 -52.77
CA VAL A 184 12.56 0.71 -54.00
C VAL A 184 11.20 0.86 -54.71
N LYS A 185 10.11 1.12 -53.95
CA LYS A 185 8.77 1.37 -54.52
C LYS A 185 8.61 2.78 -55.10
N LEU A 186 9.46 3.74 -54.73
CA LEU A 186 9.46 5.10 -55.28
C LEU A 186 10.28 5.24 -56.58
N LEU A 187 11.13 4.27 -56.92
CA LEU A 187 11.93 4.25 -58.16
C LEU A 187 11.14 3.78 -59.39
N ILE A 188 10.11 2.96 -59.22
CA ILE A 188 9.30 2.42 -60.34
C ILE A 188 8.48 3.51 -61.05
N PRO A 189 7.76 4.42 -60.35
CA PRO A 189 7.00 5.49 -61.00
C PRO A 189 7.89 6.53 -61.68
N THR A 190 9.03 6.87 -61.07
CA THR A 190 9.97 7.85 -61.63
C THR A 190 10.61 7.33 -62.92
N GLY A 191 11.03 6.07 -62.97
CA GLY A 191 11.59 5.47 -64.19
C GLY A 191 10.57 5.34 -65.31
N THR A 192 9.33 4.92 -65.01
CA THR A 192 8.29 4.67 -66.02
C THR A 192 7.61 5.93 -66.55
N LEU A 193 7.61 7.06 -65.82
CA LEU A 193 7.05 8.32 -66.33
C LEU A 193 8.10 9.26 -66.93
N ILE A 194 9.30 9.36 -66.35
CA ILE A 194 10.32 10.31 -66.82
C ILE A 194 10.97 9.82 -68.11
N LEU A 195 11.29 8.53 -68.22
CA LEU A 195 11.96 7.97 -69.41
C LEU A 195 11.13 8.15 -70.70
N PRO A 196 9.83 7.80 -70.76
CA PRO A 196 9.04 8.05 -71.96
C PRO A 196 8.78 9.53 -72.20
N ALA A 197 8.66 10.37 -71.17
CA ALA A 197 8.54 11.81 -71.33
C ALA A 197 9.80 12.42 -71.97
N LEU A 198 11.00 11.99 -71.55
CA LEU A 198 12.27 12.40 -72.15
C LEU A 198 12.40 11.89 -73.59
N LEU A 199 12.02 10.64 -73.87
CA LEU A 199 11.98 10.10 -75.23
C LEU A 199 11.05 10.90 -76.14
N LEU A 200 9.83 11.21 -75.70
CA LEU A 200 8.89 12.04 -76.46
C LEU A 200 9.41 13.47 -76.65
N SER A 201 10.05 14.04 -75.64
CA SER A 201 10.64 15.39 -75.71
C SER A 201 11.78 15.49 -76.71
N ILE A 202 12.56 14.42 -76.93
CA ILE A 202 13.68 14.41 -77.87
C ILE A 202 13.22 13.96 -79.27
N LEU A 203 12.37 12.95 -79.35
CA LEU A 203 11.91 12.37 -80.61
C LEU A 203 10.85 13.25 -81.29
N GLY A 204 10.05 13.98 -80.53
CA GLY A 204 9.01 14.89 -81.03
C GLY A 204 9.56 15.97 -81.99
N PRO A 205 10.60 16.74 -81.60
CA PRO A 205 11.23 17.72 -82.49
C PRO A 205 11.92 17.09 -83.71
N LEU A 206 12.55 15.92 -83.56
CA LEU A 206 13.23 15.24 -84.66
C LEU A 206 12.26 14.75 -85.74
N LEU A 207 11.09 14.23 -85.36
CA LEU A 207 10.04 13.84 -86.29
C LEU A 207 9.35 15.06 -86.92
N GLY A 208 9.17 16.15 -86.16
CA GLY A 208 8.61 17.41 -86.68
C GLY A 208 9.53 18.11 -87.68
N ALA A 209 10.85 18.09 -87.46
CA ALA A 209 11.84 18.63 -88.38
C ALA A 209 12.09 17.73 -89.60
N GLY A 210 11.86 16.42 -89.48
CA GLY A 210 11.99 15.45 -90.57
C GLY A 210 10.84 15.45 -91.58
N GLY A 211 9.74 16.17 -91.32
CA GLY A 211 8.59 16.31 -92.23
C GLY A 211 8.67 17.50 -93.20
N MET A 212 9.80 18.22 -93.25
CA MET A 212 10.05 19.34 -94.17
C MET A 212 11.22 19.09 -95.14
N MET A 213 11.39 17.84 -95.57
CA MET A 213 12.07 17.47 -96.83
C MET A 213 11.16 16.54 -97.63
#